data_AF-A0A1G8A1D2-F1
#
_entry.id   AF-A0A1G8A1D2-F1
#
_cell.length_a   1.000
_cell.length_b   1.000
_cell.length_c   1.000
_cell.angle_alpha   90.00
_cell.angle_beta   90.00
_cell.angle_gamma   90.00
#
_symmetry.space_group_name_H-M   'P 1'
#
loop_
_entity.id
_entity.type
_entity.pdbx_description
1 polymer ?
#
loop_
_entity_poly.entity_id
_entity_poly.type
_entity_poly.pdbx_seq_one_letter_code
_entity_poly.pdbx_strand_id
1 'polypeptide(L)'
;MSESNFEDFVRQHRQNFEEAGPPPGVWAELEQQLAPGKKRKVIQLMGRHWLKAAAVLVLMVNSVMIYQFIQMKKAQHLTNVSPEMQEAKMYYTAQIEQRLETIKRYPDALLGLDSMARKELELRNETYQVLETELIQNPGNERIKAAMVRYYQLKLDLLDKILEELREKQPVSQKQSDYEREI
;
A
#
# COMPACT_ATOMS: atom_id res chain seq x y z
N MET A 1 79.88 15.30 40.51
CA MET A 1 80.33 15.42 39.10
C MET A 1 80.01 16.83 38.68
N SER A 2 81.07 17.59 38.44
CA SER A 2 81.14 19.03 38.47
C SER A 2 80.45 19.69 37.27
N GLU A 3 79.77 20.81 37.52
CA GLU A 3 79.21 21.74 36.51
C GLU A 3 80.21 22.11 35.41
N SER A 4 81.52 22.02 35.71
CA SER A 4 82.61 22.22 34.77
C SER A 4 82.48 21.39 33.50
N ASN A 5 82.03 20.13 33.56
CA ASN A 5 81.98 19.27 32.36
C ASN A 5 80.96 19.75 31.32
N PHE A 6 79.82 20.28 31.78
CA PHE A 6 78.81 20.82 30.86
C PHE A 6 79.20 22.21 30.39
N GLU A 7 79.77 23.04 31.26
CA GLU A 7 80.27 24.35 30.87
C GLU A 7 81.40 24.26 29.85
N ASP A 8 82.34 23.32 30.04
CA ASP A 8 83.43 23.04 29.10
C ASP A 8 82.86 22.52 27.77
N PHE A 9 81.88 21.62 27.80
CA PHE A 9 81.23 21.13 26.58
C PHE A 9 80.54 22.27 25.81
N VAL A 10 79.77 23.11 26.49
CA VAL A 10 79.07 24.25 25.87
C VAL A 10 80.07 25.29 25.35
N ARG A 11 81.16 25.56 26.09
CA ARG A 11 82.23 26.46 25.63
C ARG A 11 82.95 25.91 24.40
N GLN A 12 83.31 24.63 24.42
CA GLN A 12 84.03 23.98 23.33
C GLN A 12 83.18 23.86 22.05
N HIS A 13 81.86 23.73 22.20
CA HIS A 13 80.92 23.66 21.08
C HIS A 13 80.15 24.97 20.83
N ARG A 14 80.55 26.08 21.45
CA ARG A 14 79.82 27.35 21.37
C ARG A 14 79.59 27.82 19.93
N GLN A 15 80.61 27.68 19.08
CA GLN A 15 80.51 28.04 17.66
C GLN A 15 79.42 27.26 16.91
N ASN A 16 79.15 26.01 17.29
CA ASN A 16 78.11 25.18 16.67
C ASN A 16 76.70 25.63 17.09
N PHE A 17 76.56 26.33 18.22
CA PHE A 17 75.29 26.89 18.69
C PHE A 17 75.04 28.33 18.21
N GLU A 18 76.09 29.03 17.79
CA GLU A 18 76.02 30.40 17.26
C GLU A 18 75.84 30.42 15.74
N GLU A 19 75.62 29.27 15.09
CA GLU A 19 75.28 29.20 13.67
C GLU A 19 73.94 29.90 13.41
N ALA A 20 73.92 30.80 12.42
CA ALA A 20 72.71 31.52 12.04
C ALA A 20 71.64 30.50 11.64
N GLY A 21 70.54 30.45 12.39
CA GLY A 21 69.44 29.54 12.14
C GLY A 21 68.88 29.67 10.71
N PRO A 22 68.09 28.68 10.26
CA PRO A 22 67.55 28.68 8.91
C PRO A 22 66.79 29.99 8.62
N PRO A 23 66.79 30.46 7.36
CA PRO A 23 66.13 31.69 7.00
C PRO A 23 64.64 31.64 7.36
N PRO A 24 64.01 32.77 7.73
CA PRO A 24 62.65 32.80 8.28
C PRO A 24 61.57 32.17 7.37
N GLY A 25 61.86 32.02 6.07
CA GLY A 25 60.97 31.34 5.12
C GLY A 25 60.84 29.83 5.33
N VAL A 26 61.83 29.17 5.94
CA VAL A 26 61.80 27.71 6.17
C VAL A 26 60.68 27.33 7.14
N TRP A 27 60.40 28.16 8.14
CA TRP A 27 59.27 27.96 9.04
C TRP A 27 57.92 28.07 8.33
N ALA A 28 57.80 29.00 7.37
CA ALA A 28 56.59 29.15 6.58
C ALA A 28 56.35 27.95 5.64
N GLU A 29 57.40 27.37 5.07
CA GLU A 29 57.31 26.13 4.29
C GLU A 29 56.89 24.93 5.15
N LEU A 30 57.42 24.82 6.37
CA LEU A 30 57.04 23.77 7.32
C LEU A 30 55.58 23.91 7.77
N GLU A 31 55.11 25.15 8.01
CA GLU A 31 53.72 25.41 8.38
C GLU A 31 52.75 25.04 7.25
N GLN A 32 53.12 25.28 5.99
CA GLN A 32 52.35 24.80 4.83
C GLN A 32 52.30 23.28 4.73
N GLN A 33 53.38 22.58 5.06
CA GLN A 33 53.42 21.11 5.06
C GLN A 33 52.62 20.50 6.22
N LEU A 34 52.45 21.24 7.33
CA LEU A 34 51.71 20.82 8.52
C LEU A 34 50.25 21.28 8.53
N ALA A 35 49.84 22.18 7.63
CA ALA A 35 48.46 22.59 7.50
C ALA A 35 47.57 21.35 7.24
N PRO A 36 46.61 21.02 8.12
CA PRO A 36 45.85 19.78 8.01
C PRO A 36 45.12 19.73 6.67
N GLY A 37 45.50 18.74 5.85
CA GLY A 37 44.93 18.51 4.53
C GLY A 37 43.41 18.50 4.56
N LYS A 38 42.82 19.32 3.66
CA LYS A 38 41.42 19.35 3.18
C LYS A 38 40.40 18.61 4.07
N LYS A 39 39.59 19.37 4.79
CA LYS A 39 38.35 18.91 5.43
C LYS A 39 37.45 18.16 4.45
N ARG A 40 37.55 16.83 4.43
CA ARG A 40 36.71 15.95 3.63
C ARG A 40 35.40 15.67 4.36
N LYS A 41 34.45 16.62 4.39
CA LYS A 41 33.07 16.38 4.87
C LYS A 41 32.05 17.40 4.30
N VAL A 42 31.86 17.45 2.98
CA VAL A 42 30.76 18.26 2.40
C VAL A 42 29.79 17.43 1.53
N ILE A 43 30.11 16.18 1.19
CA ILE A 43 29.22 15.33 0.40
C ILE A 43 28.06 14.74 1.24
N GLN A 44 28.16 14.76 2.57
CA GLN A 44 27.23 14.04 3.44
C GLN A 44 25.85 14.71 3.61
N LEU A 45 25.75 16.03 3.38
CA LEU A 45 24.50 16.79 3.51
C LEU A 45 23.78 16.93 2.16
N MET A 46 24.49 17.30 1.10
CA MET A 46 23.92 17.39 -0.25
C MET A 46 23.43 16.03 -0.75
N GLY A 47 24.18 14.95 -0.49
CA GLY A 47 23.77 13.58 -0.82
C GLY A 47 22.49 13.15 -0.10
N ARG A 48 22.26 13.59 1.15
CA ARG A 48 21.07 13.19 1.93
C ARG A 48 19.78 13.83 1.41
N HIS A 49 19.81 15.11 1.03
CA HIS A 49 18.63 15.78 0.44
C HIS A 49 18.35 15.26 -0.97
N TRP A 50 19.38 14.99 -1.77
CA TRP A 50 19.24 14.31 -3.06
C TRP A 50 18.67 12.89 -2.92
N LEU A 51 19.05 12.15 -1.88
CA LEU A 51 18.48 10.83 -1.58
C LEU A 51 16.99 10.92 -1.24
N LYS A 52 16.58 11.93 -0.46
CA LYS A 52 15.16 12.19 -0.18
C LYS A 52 14.38 12.56 -1.45
N ALA A 53 14.93 13.45 -2.27
CA ALA A 53 14.32 13.85 -3.53
C ALA A 53 14.20 12.66 -4.52
N ALA A 54 15.26 11.86 -4.64
CA ALA A 54 15.26 10.65 -5.46
C ALA A 54 14.25 9.61 -4.95
N ALA A 55 14.13 9.41 -3.63
CA ALA A 55 13.14 8.51 -3.04
C ALA A 55 11.70 8.96 -3.35
N VAL A 56 11.41 10.27 -3.24
CA VAL A 56 10.09 10.81 -3.59
C VAL A 56 9.80 10.65 -5.08
N LEU A 57 10.77 10.90 -5.96
CA LEU A 57 10.63 10.69 -7.40
C LEU A 57 10.39 9.22 -7.74
N VAL A 58 11.15 8.30 -7.13
CA VAL A 58 10.95 6.86 -7.31
C VAL A 58 9.54 6.45 -6.85
N LEU A 59 9.09 6.92 -5.69
CA LEU A 59 7.74 6.63 -5.21
C LEU A 59 6.65 7.21 -6.13
N MET A 60 6.82 8.43 -6.65
CA MET A 60 5.88 9.02 -7.62
C MET A 60 5.82 8.20 -8.90
N VAL A 61 6.97 7.89 -9.50
CA VAL A 61 7.04 7.10 -10.73
C VAL A 61 6.47 5.70 -10.51
N ASN A 62 6.79 5.07 -9.39
CA ASN A 62 6.28 3.75 -9.05
C ASN A 62 4.77 3.78 -8.80
N SER A 63 4.25 4.81 -8.13
CA SER A 63 2.82 5.02 -7.92
C SER A 63 2.08 5.20 -9.24
N VAL A 64 2.61 6.02 -10.16
CA VAL A 64 2.03 6.21 -11.50
C VAL A 64 2.09 4.91 -12.32
N MET A 65 3.20 4.19 -12.29
CA MET A 65 3.34 2.88 -12.95
C MET A 65 2.35 1.85 -12.41
N ILE A 66 2.19 1.75 -11.09
CA ILE A 66 1.20 0.86 -10.46
C ILE A 66 -0.21 1.29 -10.87
N TYR A 67 -0.52 2.58 -10.85
CA TYR A 67 -1.82 3.10 -11.25
C TYR A 67 -2.13 2.76 -12.72
N GLN A 68 -1.19 3.00 -13.63
CA GLN A 68 -1.32 2.66 -15.04
C GLN A 68 -1.46 1.15 -15.25
N PHE A 69 -0.71 0.32 -14.51
CA PHE A 69 -0.80 -1.13 -14.57
C PHE A 69 -2.17 -1.65 -14.10
N ILE A 70 -2.72 -1.08 -13.02
CA ILE A 70 -4.07 -1.41 -12.54
C ILE A 70 -5.12 -1.00 -13.59
N GLN A 71 -4.98 0.17 -14.21
CA GLN A 71 -5.91 0.64 -15.24
C GLN A 71 -5.83 -0.21 -16.52
N MET A 72 -4.64 -0.62 -16.97
CA MET A 72 -4.47 -1.55 -18.09
C MET A 72 -5.12 -2.90 -17.82
N LYS A 73 -4.92 -3.47 -16.61
CA LYS A 73 -5.58 -4.72 -16.23
C LYS A 73 -7.10 -4.58 -16.24
N LYS A 74 -7.65 -3.49 -15.68
CA LYS A 74 -9.09 -3.21 -15.74
C LYS A 74 -9.59 -3.11 -17.18
N ALA A 75 -8.87 -2.42 -18.06
CA ALA A 75 -9.23 -2.32 -19.48
C ALA A 75 -9.23 -3.69 -20.17
N GLN A 76 -8.23 -4.53 -19.94
CA GLN A 76 -8.20 -5.90 -20.46
C GLN A 76 -9.33 -6.79 -19.93
N HIS A 77 -9.73 -6.62 -18.66
CA HIS A 77 -10.90 -7.28 -18.08
C HIS A 77 -12.21 -6.83 -18.74
N LEU A 78 -12.29 -5.59 -19.22
CA LEU A 78 -13.47 -5.03 -19.87
C LEU A 78 -13.54 -5.38 -21.37
N THR A 79 -12.41 -5.52 -22.07
CA THR A 79 -12.40 -5.85 -23.51
C THR A 79 -12.70 -7.31 -23.80
N ASN A 80 -12.42 -8.22 -22.86
CA ASN A 80 -12.61 -9.65 -23.10
C ASN A 80 -14.03 -10.12 -22.81
N VAL A 81 -14.87 -9.38 -22.07
CA VAL A 81 -16.24 -9.82 -21.74
C VAL A 81 -17.25 -9.07 -22.61
N SER A 82 -18.24 -9.77 -23.16
CA SER A 82 -19.28 -9.15 -24.00
C SER A 82 -20.06 -8.06 -23.25
N PRO A 83 -20.47 -6.94 -23.89
CA PRO A 83 -21.21 -5.85 -23.24
C PRO A 83 -22.45 -6.31 -22.46
N GLU A 84 -23.22 -7.25 -23.02
CA GLU A 84 -24.39 -7.85 -22.37
C GLU A 84 -24.06 -8.50 -21.02
N MET A 85 -22.91 -9.18 -20.92
CA MET A 85 -22.48 -9.80 -19.67
C MET A 85 -22.05 -8.76 -18.63
N GLN A 86 -21.53 -7.62 -19.08
CA GLN A 86 -21.17 -6.53 -18.18
C GLN A 86 -22.42 -5.87 -17.60
N GLU A 87 -23.45 -5.65 -18.42
CA GLU A 87 -24.75 -5.14 -17.97
C GLU A 87 -25.42 -6.12 -16.99
N ALA A 88 -25.47 -7.41 -17.34
CA ALA A 88 -26.01 -8.45 -16.46
C ALA A 88 -25.27 -8.49 -15.12
N LYS A 89 -23.93 -8.44 -15.14
CA LYS A 89 -23.11 -8.36 -13.93
C LYS A 89 -23.53 -7.18 -13.07
N MET A 90 -23.52 -5.96 -13.61
CA MET A 90 -23.88 -4.75 -12.85
C MET A 90 -25.29 -4.85 -12.25
N TYR A 91 -26.25 -5.33 -13.04
CA TYR A 91 -27.63 -5.50 -12.62
C TYR A 91 -27.75 -6.48 -11.44
N TYR A 92 -27.22 -7.70 -11.58
CA TYR A 92 -27.34 -8.73 -10.56
C TYR A 92 -26.53 -8.40 -9.31
N THR A 93 -25.32 -7.83 -9.45
CA THR A 93 -24.49 -7.46 -8.28
C THR A 93 -25.19 -6.41 -7.42
N ALA A 94 -25.80 -5.39 -8.02
CA ALA A 94 -26.53 -4.36 -7.29
C ALA A 94 -27.72 -4.95 -6.50
N GLN A 95 -28.47 -5.86 -7.13
CA GLN A 95 -29.61 -6.53 -6.50
C GLN A 95 -29.20 -7.45 -5.33
N ILE A 96 -28.09 -8.16 -5.47
CA ILE A 96 -27.53 -9.03 -4.43
C ILE A 96 -27.02 -8.19 -3.25
N GLU A 97 -26.29 -7.11 -3.53
CA GLU A 97 -25.78 -6.20 -2.50
C GLU A 97 -26.92 -5.58 -1.69
N GLN A 98 -27.97 -5.10 -2.35
CA GLN A 98 -29.16 -4.55 -1.70
C GLN A 98 -29.80 -5.55 -0.71
N ARG A 99 -29.93 -6.82 -1.11
CA ARG A 99 -30.49 -7.88 -0.25
C ARG A 99 -29.56 -8.21 0.91
N LEU A 100 -28.27 -8.32 0.65
CA LEU A 100 -27.26 -8.54 1.70
C LEU A 100 -27.26 -7.40 2.72
N GLU A 101 -27.35 -6.16 2.29
CA GLU A 101 -27.49 -5.00 3.19
C GLU A 101 -28.77 -5.08 4.01
N THR A 102 -29.88 -5.53 3.42
CA THR A 102 -31.13 -5.71 4.14
C THR A 102 -31.01 -6.82 5.19
N ILE A 103 -30.41 -7.96 4.83
CA ILE A 103 -30.14 -9.08 5.75
C ILE A 103 -29.27 -8.63 6.92
N LYS A 104 -28.23 -7.84 6.67
CA LYS A 104 -27.32 -7.30 7.71
C LYS A 104 -28.01 -6.43 8.76
N ARG A 105 -29.22 -5.92 8.50
CA ARG A 105 -30.01 -5.14 9.48
C ARG A 105 -30.72 -6.03 10.50
N TYR A 106 -30.86 -7.33 10.23
CA TYR A 106 -31.44 -8.28 11.17
C TYR A 106 -30.40 -8.73 12.20
N PRO A 107 -30.80 -8.99 13.46
CA PRO A 107 -29.90 -9.54 14.46
C PRO A 107 -29.34 -10.90 14.02
N ASP A 108 -28.04 -11.13 14.24
CA ASP A 108 -27.36 -12.39 13.92
C ASP A 108 -28.06 -13.61 14.57
N ALA A 109 -28.65 -13.44 15.75
CA ALA A 109 -29.40 -14.49 16.44
C ALA A 109 -30.66 -14.96 15.66
N LEU A 110 -31.28 -14.07 14.88
CA LEU A 110 -32.46 -14.41 14.05
C LEU A 110 -32.07 -15.14 12.76
N LEU A 111 -30.89 -14.84 12.22
CA LEU A 111 -30.34 -15.50 11.03
C LEU A 111 -30.11 -16.99 11.28
N GLY A 112 -29.64 -17.37 12.48
CA GLY A 112 -29.37 -18.76 12.82
C GLY A 112 -28.27 -19.41 11.96
N LEU A 113 -27.49 -18.60 11.24
CA LEU A 113 -26.37 -19.03 10.39
C LEU A 113 -25.05 -18.90 11.13
N ASP A 114 -24.19 -19.91 11.00
CA ASP A 114 -22.82 -19.81 11.50
C ASP A 114 -21.97 -18.83 10.65
N SER A 115 -20.71 -18.61 11.05
CA SER A 115 -19.81 -17.71 10.32
C SER A 115 -19.46 -18.19 8.90
N MET A 116 -19.44 -19.51 8.67
CA MET A 116 -19.11 -20.09 7.38
C MET A 116 -20.26 -19.92 6.38
N ALA A 117 -21.48 -20.23 6.80
CA ALA A 117 -22.69 -20.01 6.02
C ALA A 117 -22.88 -18.52 5.69
N ARG A 118 -22.58 -17.62 6.62
CA ARG A 118 -22.64 -16.17 6.34
C ARG A 118 -21.61 -15.73 5.32
N LYS A 119 -20.40 -16.30 5.34
CA LYS A 119 -19.38 -16.05 4.31
C LYS A 119 -19.85 -16.53 2.94
N GLU A 120 -20.57 -17.65 2.88
CA GLU A 120 -21.13 -18.16 1.63
C GLU A 120 -22.22 -17.23 1.05
N LEU A 121 -22.85 -16.37 1.85
CA LEU A 121 -23.79 -15.36 1.36
C LEU A 121 -23.10 -14.18 0.67
N GLU A 122 -21.80 -13.96 0.88
CA GLU A 122 -21.07 -12.87 0.24
C GLU A 122 -21.12 -12.99 -1.30
N LEU A 123 -21.13 -11.85 -1.98
CA LEU A 123 -21.20 -11.78 -3.43
C LEU A 123 -19.97 -12.43 -4.10
N ARG A 124 -18.79 -12.24 -3.53
CA ARG A 124 -17.50 -12.75 -4.07
C ARG A 124 -17.03 -14.02 -3.36
N ASN A 125 -17.92 -14.99 -3.19
CA ASN A 125 -17.58 -16.33 -2.72
C ASN A 125 -16.68 -17.08 -3.72
N GLU A 126 -16.18 -18.25 -3.31
CA GLU A 126 -15.26 -19.05 -4.12
C GLU A 126 -15.88 -19.45 -5.46
N THR A 127 -17.15 -19.86 -5.46
CA THR A 127 -17.91 -20.22 -6.67
C THR A 127 -17.94 -19.09 -7.70
N TYR A 128 -18.19 -17.85 -7.26
CA TYR A 128 -18.17 -16.68 -8.12
C TYR A 128 -16.78 -16.46 -8.75
N GLN A 129 -15.71 -16.59 -7.95
CA GLN A 129 -14.34 -16.36 -8.41
C GLN A 129 -13.92 -17.39 -9.46
N VAL A 130 -14.33 -18.65 -9.30
CA VAL A 130 -14.11 -19.72 -10.28
C VAL A 130 -14.79 -19.39 -11.60
N LEU A 131 -16.09 -19.08 -11.58
CA LEU A 131 -16.85 -18.74 -12.79
C LEU A 131 -16.30 -17.49 -13.50
N GLU A 132 -15.93 -16.45 -12.73
CA GLU A 132 -15.33 -15.22 -13.28
C GLU A 132 -13.98 -15.52 -13.94
N THR A 133 -13.16 -16.37 -13.32
CA THR A 133 -11.85 -16.78 -13.87
C THR A 133 -12.02 -17.59 -15.15
N GLU A 134 -12.94 -18.56 -15.17
CA GLU A 134 -13.22 -19.38 -16.36
C GLU A 134 -13.73 -18.52 -17.52
N LEU A 135 -14.59 -17.53 -17.24
CA LEU A 135 -15.11 -16.61 -18.24
C LEU A 135 -14.01 -15.72 -18.82
N ILE A 136 -13.08 -15.23 -17.99
CA ILE A 136 -11.93 -14.44 -18.46
C ILE A 136 -11.03 -15.27 -19.36
N GLN A 137 -10.82 -16.55 -19.04
CA GLN A 137 -10.01 -17.46 -19.85
C GLN A 137 -10.73 -17.88 -21.15
N ASN A 138 -12.07 -17.95 -21.13
CA ASN A 138 -12.88 -18.43 -22.25
C ASN A 138 -14.07 -17.50 -22.53
N PRO A 139 -13.83 -16.26 -23.00
CA PRO A 139 -14.87 -15.24 -23.08
C PRO A 139 -16.01 -15.54 -24.06
N GLY A 140 -15.75 -16.32 -25.11
CA GLY A 140 -16.75 -16.76 -26.08
C GLY A 140 -17.57 -17.98 -25.64
N ASN A 141 -17.34 -18.51 -24.43
CA ASN A 141 -18.01 -19.72 -23.98
C ASN A 141 -19.41 -19.41 -23.42
N GLU A 142 -20.43 -19.59 -24.24
CA GLU A 142 -21.85 -19.40 -23.88
C GLU A 142 -22.27 -20.21 -22.65
N ARG A 143 -21.71 -21.41 -22.46
CA ARG A 143 -22.03 -22.25 -21.30
C ARG A 143 -21.58 -21.60 -20.00
N ILE A 144 -20.41 -20.97 -19.99
CA ILE A 144 -19.89 -20.28 -18.80
C ILE A 144 -20.73 -19.02 -18.53
N LYS A 145 -21.09 -18.26 -19.57
CA LYS A 145 -22.00 -17.11 -19.45
C LYS A 145 -23.35 -17.50 -18.85
N ALA A 146 -23.97 -18.56 -19.37
CA ALA A 146 -25.22 -19.09 -18.84
C ALA A 146 -25.08 -19.59 -17.39
N ALA A 147 -23.97 -20.25 -17.04
CA ALA A 147 -23.69 -20.67 -15.68
C ALA A 147 -23.55 -19.48 -14.72
N MET A 148 -22.90 -18.39 -15.16
CA MET A 148 -22.77 -17.16 -14.38
C MET A 148 -24.13 -16.49 -14.12
N VAL A 149 -24.97 -16.37 -15.14
CA VAL A 149 -26.34 -15.84 -14.99
C VAL A 149 -27.16 -16.71 -14.04
N ARG A 150 -27.10 -18.04 -14.21
CA ARG A 150 -27.80 -18.98 -13.34
C ARG A 150 -27.31 -18.90 -11.89
N TYR A 151 -26.01 -18.72 -11.68
CA TYR A 151 -25.44 -18.49 -10.35
C TYR A 151 -26.06 -17.26 -9.70
N TYR A 152 -26.15 -16.14 -10.42
CA TYR A 152 -26.77 -14.93 -9.89
C TYR A 152 -28.24 -15.12 -9.53
N GLN A 153 -29.01 -15.80 -10.39
CA GLN A 153 -30.42 -16.09 -10.14
C GLN A 153 -30.59 -16.94 -8.88
N LEU A 154 -29.84 -18.03 -8.75
CA LEU A 154 -29.87 -18.89 -7.56
C LEU A 154 -29.47 -18.14 -6.30
N LYS A 155 -28.49 -17.22 -6.40
CA LYS A 155 -28.07 -16.39 -5.27
C LYS A 155 -29.18 -15.45 -4.84
N LEU A 156 -29.86 -14.80 -5.78
CA LEU A 156 -31.00 -13.93 -5.48
C LEU A 156 -32.15 -14.71 -4.84
N ASP A 157 -32.52 -15.86 -5.41
CA ASP A 157 -33.58 -16.72 -4.87
C ASP A 157 -33.28 -17.15 -3.43
N LEU A 158 -32.01 -17.50 -3.15
CA LEU A 158 -31.57 -17.85 -1.80
C LEU A 158 -31.70 -16.65 -0.84
N LEU A 159 -31.22 -15.47 -1.24
CA LEU A 159 -31.29 -14.28 -0.40
C LEU A 159 -32.74 -13.83 -0.16
N ASP A 160 -33.61 -13.97 -1.16
CA ASP A 160 -35.03 -13.67 -1.04
C ASP A 160 -35.73 -14.62 -0.06
N LYS A 161 -35.42 -15.92 -0.11
CA LYS A 161 -35.92 -16.90 0.87
C LYS A 161 -35.45 -16.60 2.29
N ILE A 162 -34.18 -16.21 2.45
CA ILE A 162 -33.65 -15.82 3.77
C ILE A 162 -34.39 -14.58 4.30
N LEU A 163 -34.62 -13.58 3.44
CA LEU A 163 -35.37 -12.38 3.82
C LEU A 163 -36.82 -12.68 4.18
N GLU A 164 -37.47 -13.60 3.48
CA GLU A 164 -38.83 -14.06 3.77
C GLU A 164 -38.90 -14.71 5.16
N GLU A 165 -38.04 -15.69 5.43
CA GLU A 165 -37.93 -16.37 6.73
C GLU A 165 -37.64 -15.37 7.87
N LEU A 166 -36.76 -14.39 7.62
CA LEU A 166 -36.44 -13.35 8.60
C LEU A 166 -37.63 -12.43 8.90
N ARG A 167 -38.46 -12.11 7.90
CA ARG A 167 -39.68 -11.32 8.09
C ARG A 167 -40.73 -12.09 8.87
N GLU A 168 -40.90 -13.38 8.62
CA GLU A 168 -41.83 -14.23 9.37
C GLU A 168 -41.44 -14.34 10.85
N LYS A 169 -40.13 -14.41 11.14
CA LYS A 169 -39.60 -14.48 12.52
C LYS A 169 -39.60 -13.13 13.24
N GLN A 170 -39.76 -12.01 12.54
CA GLN A 170 -39.80 -10.69 13.14
C GLN A 170 -41.26 -10.37 13.53
N PRO A 171 -41.58 -10.19 14.83
CA PRO A 171 -42.95 -9.85 15.22
C PRO A 171 -43.33 -8.50 14.60
N VAL A 172 -44.41 -8.49 13.80
CA VAL A 172 -44.97 -7.28 13.19
C VAL A 172 -45.35 -6.32 14.32
N SER A 173 -44.54 -5.29 14.54
CA SER A 173 -44.94 -4.16 15.36
C SER A 173 -45.98 -3.37 14.56
N GLN A 174 -47.26 -3.59 14.88
CA GLN A 174 -48.39 -2.81 14.35
C GLN A 174 -48.15 -1.31 14.58
N LYS A 175 -48.34 -0.48 13.54
CA LYS A 175 -49.11 0.79 13.59
C LYS A 175 -49.10 1.54 12.25
N GLN A 176 -50.28 1.68 11.64
CA GLN A 176 -50.96 2.98 11.61
C GLN A 176 -52.46 2.85 11.21
N SER A 177 -53.33 3.08 12.21
CA SER A 177 -54.53 3.93 12.11
C SER A 177 -55.68 3.51 11.19
N ASP A 178 -56.51 2.56 11.65
CA ASP A 178 -57.96 2.50 11.35
C ASP A 178 -58.71 3.65 12.07
N TYR A 179 -58.35 4.90 11.76
CA TYR A 179 -59.14 6.08 12.14
C TYR A 179 -59.28 6.95 10.91
N GLU A 180 -60.30 6.67 10.10
CA GLU A 180 -61.03 7.59 9.21
C GLU A 180 -61.62 6.78 8.05
N ARG A 181 -62.79 6.17 8.29
CA ARG A 181 -63.95 6.21 7.39
C ARG A 181 -65.07 5.28 7.88
N GLU A 182 -65.62 5.58 9.05
CA GLU A 182 -67.03 5.34 9.29
C GLU A 182 -67.63 6.60 9.93
N ILE A 183 -68.34 7.34 9.07
CA ILE A 183 -69.57 8.14 9.29
C ILE A 183 -69.65 9.12 10.47
#